data_AF-A0A455SZ20-F1
#
_entry.id   AF-A0A455SZ20-F1
#
_cell.length_a   1.000
_cell.length_b   1.000
_cell.length_c   1.000
_cell.angle_alpha   90.00
_cell.angle_beta   90.00
_cell.angle_gamma   90.00
#
_symmetry.space_group_name_H-M   'P 1'
#
loop_
_entity.id
_entity.type
_entity.pdbx_description
1 polymer ?
#
loop_
_entity_poly.entity_id
_entity_poly.type
_entity_poly.pdbx_seq_one_letter_code
_entity_poly.pdbx_strand_id
1 'polypeptide(L)'
;MSNQVFEVFVILKRGDPATHVGSVVAPDPVLALHEAKETYVRRTECVSLWVVPRSAITAFAPEDEILFQAARTRDYRQAGYFTRHERQPVRPAPEPDGQSGETLAVSHGGAVS
;
A
#
# COMPACT_ATOMS: atom_id res chain seq x y z
N MET A 1 -40.00 31.40 8.99
CA MET A 1 -38.98 30.49 8.42
C MET A 1 -38.07 30.07 9.56
N SER A 2 -37.84 28.78 9.78
CA SER A 2 -36.96 28.28 10.85
C SER A 2 -35.52 28.22 10.35
N ASN A 3 -34.59 28.79 11.12
CA ASN A 3 -33.16 28.68 10.82
C ASN A 3 -32.65 27.28 11.19
N GLN A 4 -31.78 26.73 10.34
CA GLN A 4 -31.08 25.47 10.56
C GLN A 4 -29.58 25.62 10.29
N VAL A 5 -28.78 24.67 10.79
CA VAL A 5 -27.33 24.66 10.58
C VAL A 5 -26.99 23.94 9.29
N PHE A 6 -26.10 24.52 8.49
CA PHE A 6 -25.49 23.93 7.31
C PHE A 6 -23.99 23.79 7.51
N GLU A 7 -23.44 22.61 7.23
CA GLU A 7 -21.99 22.41 7.11
C GLU A 7 -21.51 22.89 5.74
N VAL A 8 -20.35 23.53 5.71
CA VAL A 8 -19.78 24.18 4.53
C VAL A 8 -18.51 23.47 4.13
N PHE A 9 -18.41 23.14 2.84
CA PHE A 9 -17.23 22.52 2.24
C PHE A 9 -16.73 23.36 1.06
N VAL A 10 -15.41 23.47 0.92
CA VAL A 10 -14.76 24.18 -0.19
C VAL A 10 -13.89 23.23 -1.01
N ILE A 11 -13.85 23.45 -2.31
CA ILE A 11 -12.87 22.84 -3.22
C ILE A 11 -12.05 24.00 -3.81
N LEU A 12 -10.77 24.07 -3.46
CA LEU A 12 -9.91 25.18 -3.86
C LEU A 12 -9.44 25.05 -5.31
N LYS A 13 -8.99 23.86 -5.73
CA LYS A 13 -8.54 23.58 -7.10
C LYS A 13 -9.25 22.37 -7.68
N ARG A 14 -9.30 22.27 -9.02
CA ARG A 14 -9.87 21.08 -9.69
C ARG A 14 -9.08 19.84 -9.29
N GLY A 15 -9.80 18.81 -8.83
CA GLY A 15 -9.21 17.55 -8.39
C GLY A 15 -8.92 17.48 -6.88
N ASP A 16 -9.00 18.61 -6.16
CA ASP A 16 -8.90 18.60 -4.70
C ASP A 16 -10.16 17.98 -4.07
N PRO A 17 -10.04 17.30 -2.92
CA PRO A 17 -11.20 16.87 -2.15
C PRO A 17 -11.93 18.08 -1.55
N ALA A 18 -13.25 17.94 -1.38
CA ALA A 18 -14.04 18.91 -0.63
C ALA A 18 -13.57 18.91 0.84
N THR A 19 -13.13 20.08 1.31
CA THR A 19 -12.63 20.28 2.66
C THR A 19 -13.67 21.00 3.49
N HIS A 20 -14.01 20.45 4.66
CA HIS A 20 -14.91 21.11 5.60
C HIS A 20 -14.25 22.36 6.19
N VAL A 21 -14.94 23.50 6.14
CA VAL A 21 -14.41 24.80 6.62
C VAL A 21 -15.19 25.38 7.79
N GLY A 22 -16.35 24.81 8.13
CA GLY A 22 -17.19 25.22 9.24
C GLY A 22 -18.67 25.18 8.90
N SER A 23 -19.48 25.92 9.66
CA SER A 23 -20.93 25.87 9.54
C SER A 23 -21.56 27.27 9.51
N VAL A 24 -22.67 27.42 8.79
CA VAL A 24 -23.51 28.63 8.80
C VAL A 24 -24.92 28.33 9.25
N VAL A 25 -25.66 29.35 9.67
CA VAL A 25 -27.06 29.24 10.06
C VAL A 25 -27.91 30.00 9.04
N ALA A 26 -28.87 29.32 8.43
CA ALA A 26 -29.72 29.89 7.39
C ALA A 26 -31.11 29.20 7.35
N PRO A 27 -32.14 29.85 6.81
CA PRO A 27 -33.47 29.25 6.65
C PRO A 27 -33.53 28.22 5.50
N ASP A 28 -32.69 28.37 4.48
CA ASP A 28 -32.68 27.53 3.28
C ASP A 28 -31.27 27.42 2.65
N PRO A 29 -31.04 26.47 1.73
CA PRO A 29 -29.72 26.25 1.13
C PRO A 29 -29.19 27.41 0.28
N VAL A 30 -30.08 28.21 -0.34
CA VAL A 30 -29.66 29.33 -1.19
C VAL A 30 -29.09 30.44 -0.32
N LEU A 31 -29.76 30.77 0.79
CA LEU A 31 -29.22 31.75 1.73
C LEU A 31 -27.99 31.20 2.45
N ALA A 32 -27.94 29.89 2.74
CA ALA A 32 -26.74 29.26 3.29
C ALA A 32 -25.52 29.41 2.37
N LEU A 33 -25.68 29.25 1.05
CA LEU A 33 -24.60 29.48 0.08
C LEU A 33 -24.11 30.94 0.09
N HIS A 34 -25.04 31.89 0.21
CA HIS A 34 -24.69 33.31 0.30
C HIS A 34 -23.84 33.60 1.54
N GLU A 35 -24.29 33.18 2.72
CA GLU A 35 -23.57 33.37 3.98
C GLU A 35 -22.23 32.63 3.99
N ALA A 36 -22.19 31.39 3.47
CA ALA A 36 -20.96 30.62 3.34
C ALA A 36 -19.94 31.31 2.42
N LYS A 37 -20.42 31.90 1.31
CA LYS A 37 -19.56 32.63 0.37
C LYS A 37 -18.90 33.83 1.05
N GLU A 38 -19.69 34.65 1.77
CA GLU A 38 -19.19 35.83 2.45
C GLU A 38 -18.28 35.51 3.65
N THR A 39 -18.54 34.39 4.33
CA THR A 39 -17.77 33.99 5.51
C THR A 39 -16.44 33.33 5.15
N TYR A 40 -16.44 32.38 4.21
CA TYR A 40 -15.30 31.48 3.99
C TYR A 40 -14.48 31.75 2.73
N VAL A 41 -15.07 32.35 1.70
CA VAL A 41 -14.42 32.51 0.38
C VAL A 41 -14.41 33.95 -0.15
N ARG A 42 -14.64 34.94 0.71
CA ARG A 42 -14.69 36.36 0.34
C ARG A 42 -13.46 36.88 -0.42
N ARG A 43 -12.27 36.36 -0.09
CA ARG A 43 -10.99 36.73 -0.74
C ARG A 43 -10.19 35.51 -1.19
N THR A 44 -10.84 34.36 -1.27
CA THR A 44 -10.20 33.09 -1.56
C THR A 44 -10.77 32.56 -2.86
N GLU A 45 -9.90 32.33 -3.84
CA GLU A 45 -10.29 31.65 -5.06
C GLU A 45 -10.62 30.19 -4.75
N CYS A 46 -11.79 29.74 -5.19
CA CYS A 46 -12.23 28.35 -5.10
C CYS A 46 -12.97 27.97 -6.39
N VAL A 47 -12.99 26.68 -6.69
CA VAL A 47 -13.70 26.15 -7.86
C VAL A 47 -15.10 25.64 -7.51
N SER A 48 -15.37 25.36 -6.23
CA SER A 48 -16.69 24.93 -5.77
C SER A 48 -16.89 25.21 -4.28
N LEU A 49 -18.13 25.50 -3.91
CA LEU A 49 -18.59 25.70 -2.54
C LEU A 49 -19.87 24.89 -2.34
N TRP A 50 -19.89 24.00 -1.35
CA TRP A 50 -21.03 23.15 -1.03
C TRP A 50 -21.57 23.51 0.35
N VAL A 51 -22.89 23.43 0.48
CA VAL A 51 -23.59 23.50 1.77
C VAL A 51 -24.46 22.27 1.92
N VAL A 52 -24.45 21.67 3.10
CA VAL A 52 -25.22 20.47 3.41
C VAL A 52 -25.94 20.72 4.75
N PRO A 53 -27.28 20.53 4.84
CA PRO A 53 -27.96 20.60 6.13
C PRO A 53 -27.31 19.63 7.12
N ARG A 54 -26.99 20.09 8.33
CA ARG A 54 -26.39 19.22 9.37
C ARG A 54 -27.24 17.97 9.63
N SER A 55 -28.56 18.11 9.52
CA SER A 55 -29.52 17.00 9.66
C SER A 55 -29.40 15.92 8.59
N ALA A 56 -28.76 16.19 7.46
CA ALA A 56 -28.51 15.22 6.40
C ALA A 56 -27.20 14.43 6.61
N ILE A 57 -26.38 14.79 7.61
CA ILE A 57 -25.11 14.13 7.90
C ILE A 57 -25.36 12.98 8.87
N THR A 58 -24.99 11.77 8.46
CA THR A 58 -24.96 10.60 9.33
C THR A 58 -23.52 10.36 9.78
N ALA A 59 -23.29 10.28 11.08
CA ALA A 59 -21.97 10.07 11.66
C ALA A 59 -22.04 9.05 12.79
N PHE A 60 -20.93 8.35 13.02
CA PHE A 60 -20.71 7.59 14.24
C PHE A 60 -20.52 8.54 15.42
N ALA A 61 -20.88 8.09 16.63
CA ALA A 61 -20.68 8.87 17.82
C ALA A 61 -19.19 8.83 18.22
N PRO A 62 -18.66 9.84 18.95
CA PRO A 62 -17.28 9.80 19.46
C PRO A 62 -16.96 8.52 20.25
N GLU A 63 -17.96 7.95 20.91
CA GLU A 63 -17.85 6.72 21.71
C GLU A 63 -17.64 5.47 20.83
N ASP A 64 -17.96 5.53 19.54
CA ASP A 64 -17.77 4.45 18.58
C ASP A 64 -16.34 4.37 18.03
N GLU A 65 -15.38 5.13 18.59
CA GLU A 65 -13.98 5.19 18.13
C GLU A 65 -13.35 3.80 17.95
N ILE A 66 -13.74 2.83 18.80
CA ILE A 66 -13.23 1.45 18.75
C ILE A 66 -13.49 0.74 17.42
N LEU A 67 -14.53 1.13 16.66
CA LEU A 67 -14.86 0.56 15.35
C LEU A 67 -13.78 0.88 14.30
N PHE A 68 -12.99 1.93 14.50
CA PHE A 68 -11.98 2.41 13.54
C PHE A 68 -10.56 1.97 13.91
N GLN A 69 -10.38 1.24 15.01
CA GLN A 69 -9.07 0.71 15.36
C GLN A 69 -8.70 -0.39 14.36
N ALA A 70 -7.69 -0.14 13.52
CA ALA A 70 -7.14 -1.16 12.65
C ALA A 70 -6.71 -2.35 13.51
N ALA A 71 -7.19 -3.56 13.18
CA ALA A 71 -6.62 -4.78 13.75
C ALA A 71 -5.11 -4.68 13.55
N ARG A 72 -4.34 -4.70 14.65
CA ARG A 72 -2.88 -4.75 14.59
C ARG A 72 -2.51 -6.01 13.81
N THR A 73 -2.36 -5.88 12.51
CA THR A 73 -1.94 -6.95 11.63
C THR A 73 -0.60 -7.38 12.17
N ARG A 74 -0.52 -8.64 12.64
CA ARG A 74 0.75 -9.26 12.96
C ARG A 74 1.70 -9.00 11.79
N ASP A 75 2.91 -8.58 12.10
CA ASP A 75 4.00 -8.53 11.14
C ASP A 75 4.18 -9.91 10.50
N TYR A 76 3.48 -10.16 9.39
CA TYR A 76 3.69 -11.36 8.59
C TYR A 76 3.87 -10.97 7.13
N ARG A 77 4.95 -10.22 6.90
CA ARG A 77 5.73 -10.23 5.66
C ARG A 77 7.19 -9.94 5.99
N GLN A 78 7.85 -10.83 6.73
CA GLN A 78 9.29 -10.93 6.57
C GLN A 78 9.50 -11.62 5.22
N ALA A 79 9.85 -10.85 4.20
CA ALA A 79 10.21 -11.40 2.91
C ALA A 79 11.37 -12.38 3.15
N GLY A 80 11.09 -13.69 3.04
CA GLY A 80 12.14 -14.68 2.93
C GLY A 80 13.01 -14.28 1.75
N TYR A 81 14.26 -13.98 2.02
CA TYR A 81 15.27 -13.73 1.00
C TYR A 81 15.18 -14.85 -0.04
N PHE A 82 14.96 -14.51 -1.30
CA PHE A 82 15.38 -15.40 -2.38
C PHE A 82 16.91 -15.36 -2.38
N THR A 83 17.53 -16.30 -1.68
CA THR A 83 18.90 -16.67 -2.00
C THR A 83 18.87 -17.09 -3.46
N ARG A 84 19.40 -16.22 -4.34
CA ARG A 84 19.75 -16.57 -5.70
C ARG A 84 20.61 -17.83 -5.59
N HIS A 85 20.09 -18.98 -6.01
CA HIS A 85 20.90 -20.19 -6.10
C HIS A 85 22.06 -19.87 -7.04
N GLU A 86 23.24 -19.70 -6.44
CA GLU A 86 24.48 -19.59 -7.15
C GLU A 86 24.61 -20.85 -8.00
N ARG A 87 24.72 -20.68 -9.32
CA ARG A 87 24.89 -21.81 -10.23
C ARG A 87 26.22 -22.45 -9.88
N GLN A 88 26.18 -23.61 -9.25
CA GLN A 88 27.36 -24.42 -9.02
C GLN A 88 28.00 -24.71 -10.39
N PRO A 89 29.30 -24.41 -10.60
CA PRO A 89 29.95 -24.74 -11.86
C PRO A 89 29.92 -26.26 -12.04
N VAL A 90 29.37 -26.70 -13.17
CA VAL A 90 29.35 -28.11 -13.57
C VAL A 90 30.80 -28.56 -13.68
N ARG A 91 31.23 -29.54 -12.87
CA ARG A 91 32.54 -30.18 -13.08
C ARG A 91 32.50 -30.90 -14.44
N PRO A 92 33.55 -30.79 -15.25
CA PRO A 92 33.64 -31.60 -16.47
C PRO A 92 33.64 -33.08 -16.11
N ALA A 93 32.97 -33.88 -16.94
CA ALA A 93 32.88 -35.33 -16.79
C ALA A 93 34.28 -35.97 -16.78
N PRO A 94 34.51 -37.02 -15.99
CA PRO A 94 35.76 -37.78 -16.07
C PRO A 94 35.90 -38.44 -17.45
N GLU A 95 37.12 -38.44 -17.99
CA GLU A 95 37.43 -39.07 -19.28
C GLU A 95 37.18 -40.59 -19.24
N PRO A 96 36.75 -41.20 -20.35
CA PRO A 96 36.49 -42.64 -20.39
C PRO A 96 37.81 -43.42 -20.27
N ASP A 97 37.87 -44.28 -19.26
CA ASP A 97 38.99 -45.17 -18.99
C ASP A 97 39.31 -46.04 -20.22
N GLY A 98 40.50 -45.84 -20.78
CA GLY A 98 41.05 -46.69 -21.83
C GLY A 98 41.33 -48.09 -21.30
N GLN A 99 40.44 -49.04 -21.60
CA GLN A 99 40.69 -50.46 -21.39
C GLN A 99 41.80 -50.94 -22.33
N SER A 100 42.99 -51.17 -21.76
CA SER A 100 44.05 -51.97 -22.37
C SER A 100 43.87 -53.43 -21.95
N GLY A 101 43.60 -54.29 -22.92
CA GLY A 101 43.55 -55.73 -22.72
C GLY A 101 44.94 -56.33 -22.49
N GLU A 102 45.05 -57.14 -21.43
CA GLU A 102 45.64 -58.50 -21.37
C GLU A 102 46.85 -58.80 -22.29
N THR A 103 48.01 -59.29 -21.83
CA THR A 103 48.19 -60.57 -21.12
C THR A 103 49.63 -60.76 -20.60
N LEU A 104 49.68 -61.33 -19.39
CA LEU A 104 50.68 -62.12 -18.67
C LEU A 104 51.88 -62.77 -19.43
N ALA A 105 53.09 -62.67 -18.85
CA ALA A 105 54.06 -63.78 -18.75
C ALA A 105 55.09 -63.58 -17.62
N VAL A 106 54.75 -64.14 -16.45
CA VAL A 106 55.54 -64.90 -15.47
C VAL A 106 57.09 -64.75 -15.48
N SER A 107 57.65 -64.34 -14.33
CA SER A 107 59.04 -64.62 -13.95
C SER A 107 59.09 -65.26 -12.57
N HIS A 108 59.66 -66.46 -12.47
CA HIS A 108 60.09 -67.09 -11.21
C HIS A 108 61.55 -67.50 -11.36
N GLY A 109 62.37 -67.07 -10.40
CA GLY A 109 63.81 -67.31 -10.37
C GLY A 109 64.24 -68.57 -9.62
N GLY A 110 65.57 -68.65 -9.47
CA GLY A 110 66.32 -69.60 -8.65
C GLY A 110 67.12 -70.60 -9.50
N ALA A 111 68.34 -71.00 -9.18
CA ALA A 111 69.30 -70.63 -8.15
C ALA A 111 70.65 -71.31 -8.51
N VAL A 112 71.76 -70.79 -7.95
CA VAL A 112 73.05 -71.45 -7.63
C VAL A 112 73.56 -72.67 -8.42
N SER A 113 74.76 -72.54 -9.00
CA SER A 113 75.99 -73.24 -8.58
C SER A 113 77.21 -72.73 -9.35
#